data_AF-A0A938NKS4-F1
#
_entry.id   AF-A0A938NKS4-F1
#
_cell.length_a   1.000
_cell.length_b   1.000
_cell.length_c   1.000
_cell.angle_alpha   90.00
_cell.angle_beta   90.00
_cell.angle_gamma   90.00
#
_symmetry.space_group_name_H-M   'P 1'
#
loop_
_entity.id
_entity.type
_entity.pdbx_description
1 polymer ?
#
loop_
_entity_poly.entity_id
_entity_poly.type
_entity_poly.pdbx_seq_one_letter_code
_entity_poly.pdbx_strand_id
1 'polypeptide(L)'
;MMGKGCGKQQGGFSGAQSSCCLGHALCLRLILRPLAAVYGLAVRVRTVLYEKGWLARRKLPCRVISVGNLTVGGTGKTPMVIWITERLLAQGLRVAVLSRGYRRQSREPFLLVSDGRTVLAGISDAGDEPHLIARRCPSAVVAVGADRYRLGRWVLERFPIDCLVLDDGFQH
;
A
#
# COMPACT_ATOMS: atom_id res chain seq x y z
N MET A 1 20.54 -33.98 71.03
CA MET A 1 19.93 -34.78 69.94
C MET A 1 20.30 -34.09 68.64
N MET A 2 21.30 -34.62 67.92
CA MET A 2 21.11 -35.34 66.64
C MET A 2 20.31 -34.51 65.63
N GLY A 3 20.79 -34.16 64.45
CA GLY A 3 22.00 -34.54 63.72
C GLY A 3 21.76 -34.27 62.23
N LYS A 4 22.86 -33.98 61.49
CA LYS A 4 23.15 -34.31 60.08
C LYS A 4 22.00 -34.14 59.06
N GLY A 5 22.09 -33.31 58.03
CA GLY A 5 23.20 -33.16 57.10
C GLY A 5 22.71 -33.57 55.70
N CYS A 6 22.72 -32.62 54.75
CA CYS A 6 22.80 -32.86 53.31
C CYS A 6 23.13 -31.48 52.71
N GLY A 7 24.25 -31.23 52.04
CA GLY A 7 24.99 -32.12 51.15
C GLY A 7 25.08 -31.38 49.82
N LYS A 8 26.26 -30.79 49.57
CA LYS A 8 26.84 -30.38 48.29
C LYS A 8 26.01 -30.69 47.03
N GLN A 9 25.94 -29.75 46.09
CA GLN A 9 26.83 -29.80 44.90
C GLN A 9 26.64 -28.59 43.97
N GLN A 10 27.78 -28.02 43.59
CA GLN A 10 27.98 -27.19 42.41
C GLN A 10 27.87 -28.05 41.15
N GLY A 11 27.37 -27.46 40.06
CA GLY A 11 27.34 -28.01 38.70
C GLY A 11 26.16 -27.39 37.96
N GLY A 12 26.31 -26.59 36.91
CA GLY A 12 27.14 -26.85 35.74
C GLY A 12 26.23 -27.23 34.57
N PHE A 13 25.64 -26.23 33.90
CA PHE A 13 24.98 -26.34 32.59
C PHE A 13 25.14 -24.95 31.94
N SER A 14 26.26 -24.60 31.29
CA SER A 14 26.88 -25.20 30.11
C SER A 14 25.92 -25.37 28.92
N GLY A 15 25.71 -24.29 28.17
CA GLY A 15 26.15 -24.23 26.78
C GLY A 15 25.34 -24.90 25.65
N ALA A 16 24.12 -25.42 25.86
CA ALA A 16 23.51 -26.32 24.85
C ALA A 16 22.13 -25.93 24.26
N GLN A 17 21.59 -24.73 24.48
CA GLN A 17 20.27 -24.35 23.91
C GLN A 17 20.31 -23.24 22.85
N SER A 18 21.41 -22.50 22.70
CA SER A 18 21.50 -21.38 21.74
C SER A 18 21.77 -21.81 20.29
N SER A 19 22.20 -23.05 20.06
CA SER A 19 22.70 -23.50 18.75
C SER A 19 21.59 -23.99 17.80
N CYS A 20 20.46 -24.49 18.34
CA CYS A 20 19.41 -25.13 17.52
C CYS A 20 18.53 -24.11 16.78
N CYS A 21 18.21 -22.97 17.42
CA CYS A 21 17.47 -21.88 16.77
C CYS A 21 18.34 -21.11 15.75
N LEU A 22 19.66 -21.03 15.96
CA LEU A 22 20.59 -20.36 15.05
C LEU A 22 20.75 -21.13 13.73
N GLY A 23 20.83 -22.46 13.78
CA GLY A 23 20.92 -23.32 12.60
C GLY A 23 19.69 -23.25 11.69
N HIS A 24 18.49 -23.27 12.27
CA HIS A 24 17.24 -23.12 11.51
C HIS A 24 17.10 -21.73 10.86
N ALA A 25 17.45 -20.66 11.57
CA ALA A 25 17.43 -19.30 11.02
C ALA A 25 18.47 -19.12 9.88
N LEU A 26 19.63 -19.78 9.97
CA LEU A 26 20.66 -19.75 8.92
C LEU A 26 20.23 -20.55 7.68
N CYS A 27 19.64 -21.74 7.87
CA CYS A 27 19.10 -22.56 6.78
C CYS A 27 17.95 -21.86 6.05
N LEU A 28 17.02 -21.23 6.78
CA LEU A 28 15.97 -20.42 6.17
C LEU A 28 16.56 -19.25 5.37
N ARG A 29 17.55 -18.53 5.93
CA ARG A 29 18.24 -17.43 5.24
C ARG A 29 18.98 -17.90 3.99
N LEU A 30 19.61 -19.08 4.02
CA LEU A 30 20.31 -19.65 2.87
C LEU A 30 19.36 -20.05 1.74
N ILE A 31 18.17 -20.58 2.07
CA ILE A 31 17.14 -20.94 1.08
C ILE A 31 16.39 -19.70 0.56
N LEU A 32 16.18 -18.68 1.41
CA LEU A 32 15.49 -17.44 1.03
C LEU A 32 16.39 -16.50 0.19
N ARG A 33 17.72 -16.59 0.30
CA ARG A 33 18.66 -15.76 -0.49
C ARG A 33 18.59 -15.97 -2.00
N PRO A 34 18.62 -17.20 -2.56
CA PRO A 34 18.48 -17.39 -4.00
C PRO A 34 17.08 -16.96 -4.49
N LEU A 35 16.04 -17.23 -3.70
CA LEU A 35 14.68 -16.79 -4.04
C LEU A 35 14.56 -15.25 -4.07
N ALA A 36 15.18 -14.57 -3.10
CA ALA A 36 15.26 -13.11 -3.06
C ALA A 36 16.10 -12.55 -4.22
N ALA A 37 17.17 -13.23 -4.62
CA ALA A 37 17.99 -12.84 -5.78
C ALA A 37 17.21 -12.97 -7.09
N VAL A 38 16.44 -14.05 -7.28
CA VAL A 38 15.57 -14.24 -8.45
C VAL A 38 14.47 -13.18 -8.48
N TYR A 39 13.81 -12.91 -7.35
CA TYR A 39 12.82 -11.84 -7.25
C TYR A 39 13.42 -10.46 -7.56
N GLY A 40 14.60 -10.16 -6.99
CA GLY A 40 15.32 -8.92 -7.26
C GLY A 40 15.73 -8.77 -8.72
N LEU A 41 16.15 -9.85 -9.37
CA LEU A 41 16.46 -9.87 -10.80
C LEU A 41 15.20 -9.63 -11.64
N ALA A 42 14.08 -10.29 -11.32
CA ALA A 42 12.82 -10.10 -12.03
C ALA A 42 12.30 -8.66 -11.91
N VAL A 43 12.38 -8.05 -10.73
CA VAL A 43 12.04 -6.64 -10.50
C VAL A 43 12.98 -5.73 -11.30
N ARG A 44 14.30 -5.99 -11.30
CA ARG A 44 15.27 -5.19 -12.05
C ARG A 44 15.03 -5.27 -13.56
N VAL A 45 14.76 -6.46 -14.09
CA VAL A 45 14.39 -6.65 -15.51
C VAL A 45 13.11 -5.88 -15.84
N ARG A 46 12.08 -5.97 -14.98
CA ARG A 46 10.84 -5.21 -15.14
C ARG A 46 11.11 -3.70 -15.17
N THR A 47 11.86 -3.16 -14.22
CA THR A 47 12.22 -1.74 -14.17
C THR A 47 12.97 -1.31 -15.42
N VAL A 48 13.97 -2.08 -15.87
CA VAL A 48 14.73 -1.80 -17.10
C VAL A 48 13.82 -1.81 -18.34
N LEU A 49 12.83 -2.70 -18.40
CA LEU A 49 11.85 -2.73 -19.50
C LEU A 49 10.97 -1.47 -19.52
N TYR A 50 10.59 -0.93 -18.37
CA TYR A 50 9.88 0.35 -18.27
C TYR A 50 10.78 1.55 -18.59
N GLU A 51 12.04 1.54 -18.13
CA GLU A 51 13.03 2.59 -18.38
C GLU A 51 13.40 2.69 -19.86
N LYS A 52 13.66 1.55 -20.51
CA LYS A 52 13.92 1.44 -21.95
C LYS A 52 12.70 1.75 -22.84
N GLY A 53 11.54 2.01 -22.24
CA GLY A 53 10.31 2.39 -22.96
C GLY A 53 9.66 1.22 -23.73
N TRP A 54 10.09 -0.01 -23.49
CA TRP A 54 9.50 -1.20 -24.13
C TRP A 54 8.10 -1.51 -23.58
N LEU A 55 7.80 -1.03 -22.38
CA LEU A 55 6.46 -1.04 -21.80
C LEU A 55 5.77 0.32 -22.01
N ALA A 56 4.56 0.29 -22.57
CA ALA A 56 3.79 1.48 -22.92
C ALA A 56 3.45 2.31 -21.66
N ARG A 57 4.04 3.51 -21.56
CA ARG A 57 3.69 4.49 -20.53
C ARG A 57 2.42 5.22 -20.96
N ARG A 58 1.31 4.95 -20.27
CA ARG A 58 0.03 5.63 -20.53
C ARG A 58 -0.01 6.98 -19.82
N LYS A 59 -0.39 8.05 -20.51
CA LYS A 59 -0.48 9.41 -19.97
C LYS A 59 -1.93 9.89 -19.88
N LEU A 60 -2.26 10.55 -18.79
CA LEU A 60 -3.52 11.27 -18.59
C LEU A 60 -3.30 12.76 -18.93
N PRO A 61 -4.33 13.49 -19.38
CA PRO A 61 -4.20 14.89 -19.81
C PRO A 61 -4.00 15.90 -18.67
N CYS A 62 -4.11 15.46 -17.41
CA CYS A 62 -3.95 16.31 -16.22
C CYS A 62 -2.74 15.87 -15.38
N ARG A 63 -2.43 16.66 -14.33
CA ARG A 63 -1.36 16.33 -13.38
C ARG A 63 -1.74 15.10 -12.57
N VAL A 64 -0.79 14.17 -12.38
CA VAL A 64 -1.00 12.94 -11.61
C VAL A 64 0.06 12.85 -10.52
N ILE A 65 -0.38 12.78 -9.26
CA ILE A 65 0.47 12.59 -8.09
C ILE A 65 0.26 11.17 -7.58
N SER A 66 1.31 10.36 -7.57
CA SER A 66 1.25 8.99 -7.05
C SER A 66 1.78 8.97 -5.62
N VAL A 67 0.96 8.50 -4.69
CA VAL A 67 1.37 8.21 -3.31
C VAL A 67 1.45 6.70 -3.17
N GLY A 68 2.61 6.18 -2.80
CA GLY A 68 2.74 4.77 -2.43
C GLY A 68 3.89 4.57 -1.47
N ASN A 69 4.05 3.33 -1.02
CA ASN A 69 5.03 3.00 -0.01
C ASN A 69 5.94 1.86 -0.46
N LEU A 70 7.19 1.92 -0.04
CA LEU A 70 8.21 0.90 -0.35
C LEU A 70 8.14 -0.30 0.61
N THR A 71 7.47 -0.17 1.75
CA THR A 71 7.39 -1.18 2.81
C THR A 71 5.97 -1.76 2.91
N VAL A 72 5.86 -3.07 3.14
CA VAL A 72 4.58 -3.72 3.48
C VAL A 72 4.26 -3.47 4.96
N GLY A 73 3.26 -2.64 5.27
CA GLY A 73 2.87 -2.27 6.63
C GLY A 73 1.90 -1.08 6.67
N GLY A 74 1.36 -0.76 7.85
CA GLY A 74 0.48 0.40 8.09
C GLY A 74 1.24 1.72 8.00
N THR A 75 1.47 2.19 6.77
CA THR A 75 2.55 3.16 6.46
C THR A 75 2.08 4.58 6.27
N GLY A 76 0.97 4.98 6.89
CA GLY A 76 0.50 6.37 6.83
C GLY A 76 0.21 6.90 5.42
N LYS A 77 -0.01 6.01 4.42
CA LYS A 77 -0.34 6.40 3.04
C LYS A 77 -1.63 7.22 3.00
N THR A 78 -2.68 6.72 3.62
CA THR A 78 -3.99 7.38 3.63
C THR A 78 -3.92 8.77 4.29
N PRO A 79 -3.29 8.98 5.46
CA PRO A 79 -3.02 10.32 5.98
C PRO A 79 -2.28 11.25 5.00
N MET A 80 -1.27 10.74 4.29
CA MET A 80 -0.52 11.54 3.30
C MET A 80 -1.40 11.91 2.10
N VAL A 81 -2.20 10.96 1.59
CA VAL A 81 -3.15 11.21 0.49
C VAL A 81 -4.16 12.29 0.89
N ILE A 82 -4.72 12.20 2.11
CA ILE A 82 -5.64 13.21 2.65
C ILE A 82 -4.94 14.56 2.71
N TRP A 83 -3.75 14.64 3.30
CA TRP A 83 -3.00 15.90 3.42
C TRP A 83 -2.70 16.54 2.06
N ILE A 84 -2.23 15.76 1.08
CA ILE A 84 -1.98 16.27 -0.29
C ILE A 84 -3.29 16.76 -0.91
N THR A 85 -4.37 15.99 -0.77
CA THR A 85 -5.67 16.34 -1.34
C THR A 85 -6.20 17.65 -0.74
N GLU A 86 -6.16 17.79 0.58
CA GLU A 86 -6.55 19.02 1.28
C GLU A 86 -5.72 20.23 0.82
N ARG A 87 -4.40 20.06 0.66
CA ARG A 87 -3.52 21.15 0.19
C ARG A 87 -3.84 21.59 -1.23
N LEU A 88 -4.13 20.66 -2.14
CA LEU A 88 -4.51 20.97 -3.51
C LEU A 88 -5.90 21.63 -3.58
N LEU A 89 -6.86 21.14 -2.80
CA LEU A 89 -8.17 21.75 -2.68
C LEU A 89 -8.09 23.18 -2.11
N ALA A 90 -7.22 23.41 -1.11
CA ALA A 90 -6.98 24.74 -0.53
C ALA A 90 -6.35 25.72 -1.54
N GLN A 91 -5.69 25.22 -2.59
CA GLN A 91 -5.21 26.03 -3.72
C GLN A 91 -6.30 26.31 -4.78
N GLY A 92 -7.54 25.87 -4.54
CA GLY A 92 -8.65 26.03 -5.47
C GLY A 92 -8.63 25.06 -6.66
N LEU A 93 -7.78 24.02 -6.61
CA LEU A 93 -7.72 23.01 -7.67
C LEU A 93 -8.87 22.02 -7.54
N ARG A 94 -9.39 21.54 -8.67
CA ARG A 94 -10.34 20.42 -8.70
C ARG A 94 -9.56 19.12 -8.67
N VAL A 95 -9.73 18.35 -7.60
CA VAL A 95 -8.93 17.17 -7.31
C VAL A 95 -9.80 15.92 -7.38
N ALA A 96 -9.26 14.85 -7.97
CA ALA A 96 -9.84 13.52 -7.79
C ALA A 96 -8.83 12.52 -7.22
N VAL A 97 -9.27 11.73 -6.24
CA VAL A 97 -8.51 10.66 -5.63
C VAL A 97 -8.93 9.32 -6.23
N LEU A 98 -7.95 8.59 -6.74
CA LEU A 98 -8.12 7.27 -7.34
C LEU A 98 -7.50 6.21 -6.42
N SER A 99 -8.35 5.36 -5.85
CA SER A 99 -7.92 4.24 -5.01
C SER A 99 -8.27 2.91 -5.66
N ARG A 100 -7.62 1.83 -5.22
CA ARG A 100 -7.90 0.48 -5.73
C ARG A 100 -9.22 -0.07 -5.18
N GLY A 101 -9.64 0.39 -3.98
CA GLY A 101 -10.80 -0.14 -3.26
C GLY A 101 -10.50 -1.49 -2.62
N TYR A 102 -9.57 -1.53 -1.67
CA TYR A 102 -9.23 -2.76 -0.95
C TYR A 102 -10.44 -3.29 -0.17
N ARG A 103 -10.66 -4.62 -0.21
CA ARG A 103 -11.81 -5.31 0.43
C ARG A 103 -13.22 -4.83 0.04
N ARG A 104 -13.37 -4.13 -1.09
CA ARG A 104 -14.69 -3.73 -1.56
C ARG A 104 -15.54 -4.92 -1.98
N GLN A 105 -16.84 -4.87 -1.71
CA GLN A 105 -17.80 -5.90 -2.15
C GLN A 105 -18.32 -5.67 -3.58
N SER A 106 -18.28 -4.40 -4.03
CA SER A 106 -18.74 -4.03 -5.36
C SER A 106 -17.91 -4.71 -6.46
N ARG A 107 -18.63 -5.33 -7.41
CA ARG A 107 -18.07 -5.99 -8.60
C ARG A 107 -17.91 -5.03 -9.79
N GLU A 108 -18.41 -3.81 -9.68
CA GLU A 108 -18.33 -2.81 -10.75
C GLU A 108 -16.88 -2.46 -11.06
N PRO A 109 -16.45 -2.41 -12.33
CA PRO A 109 -15.05 -2.14 -12.67
C PRO A 109 -14.59 -0.79 -12.10
N PHE A 110 -15.47 0.22 -12.13
CA PHE A 110 -15.28 1.55 -11.58
C PHE A 110 -16.49 1.93 -10.72
N LEU A 111 -16.24 2.51 -9.56
CA LEU A 111 -17.29 3.00 -8.66
C LEU A 111 -16.93 4.41 -8.19
N LEU A 112 -17.91 5.31 -8.26
CA LEU A 112 -17.82 6.65 -7.70
C LEU A 112 -18.18 6.60 -6.21
N VAL A 113 -17.27 7.03 -5.36
CA VAL A 113 -17.46 7.08 -3.91
C VAL A 113 -17.92 8.47 -3.48
N SER A 114 -17.36 9.52 -4.08
CA SER A 114 -17.74 10.92 -3.88
C SER A 114 -17.69 11.67 -5.19
N ASP A 115 -18.69 12.51 -5.45
CA ASP A 115 -18.73 13.44 -6.58
C ASP A 115 -18.14 14.83 -6.25
N GLY A 116 -17.55 14.99 -5.06
CA GLY A 116 -17.05 16.27 -4.56
C GLY A 116 -18.14 17.15 -3.94
N ARG A 117 -19.35 16.61 -3.71
CA ARG A 117 -20.44 17.26 -2.98
C ARG A 117 -21.04 16.34 -1.93
N THR A 118 -21.26 15.08 -2.31
CA THR A 118 -21.88 14.05 -1.49
C THR A 118 -21.16 12.73 -1.64
N VAL A 119 -21.18 11.94 -0.56
CA VAL A 119 -20.64 10.58 -0.58
C VAL A 119 -21.74 9.65 -1.11
N LEU A 120 -21.50 9.05 -2.28
CA LEU A 120 -22.48 8.26 -3.03
C LEU A 120 -22.42 6.76 -2.69
N ALA A 121 -21.27 6.27 -2.20
CA ALA A 121 -21.08 4.86 -1.88
C ALA A 121 -20.77 4.64 -0.40
N GLY A 122 -21.41 3.63 0.17
CA GLY A 122 -21.16 3.17 1.53
C GLY A 122 -19.79 2.47 1.67
N ILE A 123 -19.39 2.25 2.92
CA ILE A 123 -18.11 1.58 3.26
C ILE A 123 -18.04 0.17 2.65
N SER A 124 -19.14 -0.57 2.64
CA SER A 124 -19.20 -1.94 2.10
C SER A 124 -18.85 -2.01 0.61
N ASP A 125 -19.26 -1.00 -0.16
CA ASP A 125 -19.09 -0.96 -1.61
C ASP A 125 -17.79 -0.29 -2.05
N ALA A 126 -17.34 0.73 -1.31
CA ALA A 126 -16.15 1.50 -1.62
C ALA A 126 -14.87 0.93 -0.99
N GLY A 127 -14.99 0.27 0.15
CA GLY A 127 -13.89 0.01 1.07
C GLY A 127 -13.78 1.08 2.17
N ASP A 128 -13.01 0.77 3.20
CA ASP A 128 -12.75 1.62 4.36
C ASP A 128 -11.90 2.85 4.01
N GLU A 129 -10.77 2.65 3.33
CA GLU A 129 -9.85 3.75 2.97
C GLU A 129 -10.49 4.79 2.03
N PRO A 130 -11.16 4.42 0.91
CA PRO A 130 -11.74 5.40 0.00
C PRO A 130 -12.91 6.16 0.62
N HIS A 131 -13.70 5.48 1.48
CA HIS A 131 -14.78 6.14 2.20
C HIS A 131 -14.25 7.12 3.25
N LEU A 132 -13.15 6.79 3.93
CA LEU A 132 -12.48 7.72 4.84
C LEU A 132 -11.98 8.97 4.12
N ILE A 133 -11.33 8.81 2.96
CA ILE A 133 -10.87 9.93 2.14
C ILE A 133 -12.05 10.79 1.70
N ALA A 134 -13.13 10.18 1.20
CA ALA A 134 -14.34 10.89 0.78
C ALA A 134 -14.96 11.72 1.90
N ARG A 135 -14.95 11.22 3.15
CA ARG A 135 -15.46 11.97 4.31
C ARG A 135 -14.54 13.10 4.75
N ARG A 136 -13.22 12.91 4.68
CA ARG A 136 -12.23 13.92 5.10
C ARG A 136 -12.05 15.02 4.06
N CYS A 137 -12.19 14.68 2.78
CA CYS A 137 -12.07 15.61 1.66
C CYS A 137 -13.40 15.69 0.90
N PRO A 138 -14.45 16.31 1.46
CA PRO A 138 -15.79 16.32 0.86
C PRO A 138 -15.84 16.99 -0.51
N SER A 139 -14.94 17.95 -0.77
CA SER A 139 -14.83 18.65 -2.06
C SER A 139 -14.01 17.90 -3.12
N ALA A 140 -13.41 16.76 -2.77
CA ALA A 140 -12.70 15.92 -3.74
C ALA A 140 -13.63 14.87 -4.35
N VAL A 141 -13.44 14.64 -5.65
CA VAL A 141 -14.01 13.46 -6.31
C VAL A 141 -13.22 12.24 -5.85
N VAL A 142 -13.89 11.17 -5.44
CA VAL A 142 -13.22 9.93 -5.01
C VAL A 142 -13.79 8.79 -5.81
N ALA A 143 -12.93 8.02 -6.47
CA ALA A 143 -13.34 6.88 -7.28
C ALA A 143 -12.44 5.67 -7.04
N VAL A 144 -13.02 4.47 -7.16
CA VAL A 144 -12.32 3.21 -6.93
C VAL A 144 -12.34 2.29 -8.14
N GLY A 145 -11.22 1.63 -8.42
CA GLY A 145 -11.08 0.72 -9.55
C GLY A 145 -9.67 0.13 -9.66
N ALA A 146 -9.58 -1.08 -10.23
CA ALA A 146 -8.33 -1.82 -10.33
C ALA A 146 -7.34 -1.22 -11.36
N ASP A 147 -7.85 -0.75 -12.50
CA ASP A 147 -7.06 -0.07 -13.54
C ASP A 147 -7.16 1.44 -13.35
N ARG A 148 -6.10 2.03 -12.80
CA ARG A 148 -6.03 3.46 -12.44
C ARG A 148 -6.03 4.36 -13.66
N TYR A 149 -5.47 3.88 -14.78
CA TYR A 149 -5.46 4.65 -16.01
C TYR A 149 -6.88 4.76 -16.57
N ARG A 150 -7.59 3.64 -16.69
CA ARG A 150 -8.98 3.62 -17.16
C ARG A 150 -9.91 4.34 -16.19
N LEU A 151 -9.70 4.17 -14.88
CA LEU A 151 -10.44 4.90 -13.85
C LEU A 151 -10.22 6.41 -13.97
N GLY A 152 -8.97 6.86 -14.16
CA GLY A 152 -8.65 8.27 -14.36
C GLY A 152 -9.32 8.84 -15.60
N ARG A 153 -9.30 8.10 -16.72
CA ARG A 153 -10.06 8.48 -17.93
C ARG A 153 -11.55 8.60 -17.66
N TRP A 154 -12.12 7.59 -17.00
CA TRP A 154 -13.53 7.53 -16.66
C TRP A 154 -13.97 8.71 -15.76
N VAL A 155 -13.12 9.14 -14.82
CA VAL A 155 -13.36 10.33 -13.99
C VAL A 155 -13.24 11.61 -14.81
N LEU A 156 -12.20 11.75 -15.63
CA LEU A 156 -11.96 12.95 -16.45
C LEU A 156 -13.05 13.20 -17.51
N GLU A 157 -13.75 12.15 -17.95
CA GLU A 157 -14.90 12.25 -18.85
C GLU A 157 -16.17 12.79 -18.16
N ARG A 158 -16.22 12.74 -16.82
CA ARG A 158 -17.41 13.10 -16.02
C ARG A 158 -17.24 14.38 -15.21
N PHE A 159 -16.01 14.66 -14.79
CA PHE A 159 -15.70 15.76 -13.90
C PHE A 159 -14.52 16.56 -14.46
N PRO A 160 -14.57 17.90 -14.35
CA PRO A 160 -13.43 18.70 -14.71
C PRO A 160 -12.40 18.65 -13.57
N ILE A 161 -11.27 17.96 -13.80
CA ILE A 161 -10.25 17.72 -12.78
C ILE A 161 -8.91 18.29 -13.24
N ASP A 162 -8.27 19.06 -12.36
CA ASP A 162 -6.96 19.68 -12.61
C ASP A 162 -5.81 18.78 -12.14
N CYS A 163 -6.04 17.99 -11.09
CA CYS A 163 -5.06 17.09 -10.51
C CYS A 163 -5.68 15.76 -10.03
N LEU A 164 -5.01 14.65 -10.35
CA LEU A 164 -5.33 13.31 -9.86
C LEU A 164 -4.34 12.90 -8.77
N VAL A 165 -4.84 12.30 -7.71
CA VAL A 165 -4.04 11.71 -6.63
C VAL A 165 -4.28 10.20 -6.62
N LEU A 166 -3.22 9.40 -6.75
CA LEU A 166 -3.30 7.94 -6.72
C LEU A 166 -2.94 7.43 -5.33
N ASP A 167 -3.86 6.73 -4.69
CA ASP A 167 -3.64 6.10 -3.38
C ASP A 167 -3.16 4.65 -3.56
N ASP A 168 -1.87 4.41 -3.33
CA ASP A 168 -1.11 3.15 -3.55
C ASP A 168 -0.57 2.93 -4.99
N GLY A 169 -0.06 3.98 -5.63
CA GLY A 169 0.34 3.93 -7.05
C GLY A 169 1.68 3.25 -7.36
N PHE A 170 2.29 2.54 -6.41
CA PHE A 170 3.58 1.86 -6.59
C PHE A 170 3.47 0.43 -7.14
N GLN A 171 2.27 -0.16 -7.16
CA GLN A 171 2.05 -1.52 -7.69
C GLN A 171 1.51 -1.58 -9.12
N HIS A 172 1.37 -0.42 -9.79
CA HIS A 172 0.84 -0.31 -11.16
C HIS A 172 1.86 0.37 -12.06
#